data_AF-A0AAD7LL85-F1
#
_entry.id   AF-A0AAD7LL85-F1
#
_cell.length_a   1.000
_cell.length_b   1.000
_cell.length_c   1.000
_cell.angle_alpha   90.00
_cell.angle_beta   90.00
_cell.angle_gamma   90.00
#
_symmetry.space_group_name_H-M   'P 1'
#
loop_
_entity.id
_entity.type
_entity.pdbx_description
1 polymer ?
#
loop_
_entity_poly.entity_id
_entity_poly.type
_entity_poly.pdbx_seq_one_letter_code
_entity_poly.pdbx_strand_id
1 'polypeptide(L)'
;MRERATARLNDLVGSSDTVGDEPLHLLLPHKFRKNRAWTELNKIWRNHTPVKGFYLEKVRGGYAVAIGGFITFLPFRYPIGPRIASDRFTVVSINPKKSNIVVY
;
A
#
# COMPACT_ATOMS: atom_id res chain seq x y z
N MET A 1 16.25 12.54 -33.41
CA MET A 1 16.33 13.32 -32.14
C MET A 1 15.37 12.73 -31.10
N ARG A 2 15.63 11.51 -30.59
CA ARG A 2 14.83 10.87 -29.51
C ARG A 2 15.67 10.08 -28.49
N GLU A 3 16.97 9.91 -28.70
CA GLU A 3 17.80 9.01 -27.87
C GLU A 3 18.44 9.69 -26.64
N ARG A 4 18.47 11.03 -26.56
CA ARG A 4 19.10 11.74 -25.43
C ARG A 4 18.22 11.89 -24.19
N ALA A 5 16.92 11.58 -24.28
CA ALA A 5 16.00 11.77 -23.16
C ALA A 5 15.95 10.58 -22.20
N THR A 6 16.25 9.37 -22.68
CA THR A 6 16.22 8.15 -21.84
C THR A 6 17.47 7.97 -21.01
N ALA A 7 18.63 8.44 -21.48
CA ALA A 7 19.90 8.34 -20.75
C ALA A 7 19.89 9.13 -19.41
N ARG A 8 19.23 10.30 -19.37
CA ARG A 8 19.20 11.17 -18.17
C ARG A 8 18.35 10.65 -17.02
N LEU A 9 17.42 9.73 -17.28
CA LEU A 9 16.57 9.17 -16.21
C LEU A 9 17.35 8.11 -15.41
N ASN A 10 18.25 7.37 -16.05
CA ASN A 10 19.06 6.36 -15.37
C ASN A 10 20.21 6.98 -14.55
N ASP A 11 20.75 8.14 -14.94
CA ASP A 11 21.78 8.85 -14.16
C ASP A 11 21.25 9.43 -12.83
N LEU A 12 19.93 9.55 -12.65
CA LEU A 12 19.34 9.94 -11.36
C LEU A 12 19.14 8.74 -10.41
N VAL A 13 19.32 7.51 -10.91
CA VAL A 13 19.12 6.24 -10.18
C VAL A 13 20.48 5.53 -10.02
N GLY A 14 21.54 6.31 -9.82
CA GLY A 14 22.89 5.80 -9.57
C GLY A 14 23.50 6.43 -8.33
N SER A 15 23.81 5.58 -7.34
CA SER A 15 24.60 5.86 -6.13
C SER A 15 23.87 6.43 -4.92
N SER A 16 23.43 5.54 -4.03
CA SER A 16 23.38 5.81 -2.59
C SER A 16 23.65 4.53 -1.83
N ASP A 17 24.88 4.02 -1.97
CA ASP A 17 25.46 3.16 -0.94
C ASP A 17 25.97 4.08 0.17
N THR A 18 25.21 4.20 1.27
CA THR A 18 25.70 4.43 2.65
C THR A 18 24.53 4.67 3.61
N VAL A 19 24.41 3.75 4.58
CA VAL A 19 24.17 3.99 6.01
C VAL A 19 22.96 4.83 6.44
N GLY A 20 22.07 4.19 7.21
CA GLY A 20 21.22 4.86 8.19
C GLY A 20 19.74 4.55 8.00
N ASP A 21 19.15 3.89 9.00
CA ASP A 21 17.76 3.47 9.10
C ASP A 21 16.74 4.64 9.16
N GLU A 22 16.73 5.56 8.19
CA GLU A 22 15.57 6.38 7.83
C GLU A 22 15.71 6.94 6.39
N PRO A 23 14.66 6.88 5.55
CA PRO A 23 14.85 6.32 4.21
C PRO A 23 14.68 7.36 3.09
N LEU A 24 15.38 7.11 1.98
CA LEU A 24 15.18 7.73 0.65
C LEU A 24 13.71 7.75 0.15
N HIS A 25 12.78 7.11 0.87
CA HIS A 25 11.34 7.17 0.64
C HIS A 25 10.78 8.60 0.56
N LEU A 26 11.30 9.55 1.35
CA LEU A 26 10.81 10.94 1.33
C LEU A 26 11.29 11.75 0.11
N LEU A 27 12.39 11.34 -0.52
CA LEU A 27 12.96 12.01 -1.70
C LEU A 27 12.19 11.67 -2.98
N LEU A 28 11.42 10.58 -2.97
CA LEU A 28 10.61 10.17 -4.10
C LEU A 28 9.34 11.02 -4.20
N PRO A 29 9.02 11.57 -5.39
CA PRO A 29 7.77 12.27 -5.59
C PRO A 29 6.58 11.39 -5.20
N HIS A 30 5.53 12.01 -4.65
CA HIS A 30 4.37 11.30 -4.10
C HIS A 30 3.75 10.24 -5.02
N LYS A 31 3.78 10.47 -6.35
CA LYS A 31 3.31 9.50 -7.36
C LYS A 31 4.13 8.20 -7.33
N PHE A 32 5.44 8.29 -7.17
CA PHE A 32 6.32 7.11 -7.09
C PHE A 32 6.08 6.33 -5.80
N ARG A 33 5.91 7.01 -4.67
CA ARG A 33 5.55 6.37 -3.39
C ARG A 33 4.24 5.59 -3.50
N LYS A 34 3.20 6.18 -4.11
CA LYS A 34 1.92 5.50 -4.35
C LYS A 34 2.06 4.28 -5.25
N ASN A 35 2.81 4.39 -6.35
CA ASN A 35 3.02 3.27 -7.27
C ASN A 35 3.80 2.11 -6.61
N ARG A 36 4.78 2.44 -5.76
CA ARG A 36 5.53 1.44 -4.99
C ARG A 36 4.64 0.74 -3.97
N ALA A 37 3.92 1.52 -3.16
CA ALA A 37 2.97 0.98 -2.18
C ALA A 37 1.90 0.11 -2.85
N TRP A 38 1.42 0.52 -4.03
CA TRP A 38 0.49 -0.28 -4.84
C TRP A 38 1.10 -1.61 -5.32
N THR A 39 2.36 -1.58 -5.76
CA THR A 39 3.07 -2.79 -6.20
C THR A 39 3.28 -3.76 -5.05
N GLU A 40 3.66 -3.26 -3.86
CA GLU A 40 3.81 -4.07 -2.65
C GLU A 40 2.48 -4.70 -2.22
N LEU A 41 1.40 -3.91 -2.21
CA LEU A 41 0.06 -4.40 -1.85
C LEU A 41 -0.45 -5.46 -2.84
N ASN A 42 -0.15 -5.34 -4.13
CA ASN A 42 -0.45 -6.38 -5.12
C ASN A 42 0.32 -7.69 -4.88
N LYS A 43 1.59 -7.61 -4.46
CA LYS A 43 2.38 -8.81 -4.14
C LYS A 43 1.77 -9.54 -2.94
N ILE A 44 1.43 -8.79 -1.90
CA ILE A 44 0.78 -9.32 -0.71
C ILE A 44 -0.55 -10.00 -1.07
N TRP A 45 -1.39 -9.33 -1.88
CA TRP A 45 -2.66 -9.90 -2.32
C TRP A 45 -2.49 -11.21 -3.08
N ARG A 46 -1.51 -11.29 -4.00
CA ARG A 46 -1.18 -12.54 -4.70
C ARG A 46 -0.69 -13.65 -3.76
N ASN A 47 0.01 -13.28 -2.70
CA ASN A 47 0.56 -14.23 -1.74
C ASN A 47 -0.42 -14.57 -0.60
N HIS A 48 -1.60 -13.93 -0.55
CA HIS A 48 -2.58 -14.04 0.54
C HIS A 48 -1.97 -13.81 1.93
N THR A 49 -0.92 -13.00 2.02
CA THR A 49 -0.24 -12.73 3.28
C THR A 49 -1.01 -11.67 4.08
N PRO A 50 -1.26 -11.88 5.38
CA PRO A 50 -1.89 -10.87 6.21
C PRO A 50 -0.97 -9.65 6.38
N VAL A 51 -1.54 -8.45 6.30
CA VAL A 51 -0.83 -7.17 6.41
C VAL A 51 -1.22 -6.47 7.68
N LYS A 52 -0.24 -5.85 8.32
CA LYS A 52 -0.49 -4.98 9.46
C LYS A 52 -1.18 -3.68 9.02
N GLY A 53 -2.16 -3.25 9.79
CA GLY A 53 -2.96 -2.05 9.59
C GLY A 53 -3.69 -1.65 10.87
N PHE A 54 -4.55 -0.65 10.77
CA PHE A 54 -5.32 -0.16 11.91
C PHE A 54 -6.72 0.28 11.49
N TYR A 55 -7.69 0.06 12.38
CA TYR A 55 -9.05 0.55 12.23
C TYR A 55 -9.06 2.07 12.39
N LEU A 56 -9.81 2.78 11.54
CA LEU A 56 -10.05 4.21 11.70
C LEU A 56 -11.42 4.45 12.33
N GLU A 57 -12.48 4.26 11.55
CA GLU A 57 -13.84 4.61 11.94
C GLU A 57 -14.85 3.62 11.38
N LYS A 58 -16.04 3.58 11.98
CA LYS A 58 -17.18 2.84 11.47
C LYS A 58 -17.85 3.65 10.37
N VAL A 59 -17.98 3.05 9.19
CA VAL A 59 -18.63 3.66 8.02
C VAL A 59 -19.89 2.87 7.65
N ARG A 60 -20.64 3.35 6.65
CA ARG A 60 -21.83 2.64 6.17
C ARG A 60 -21.43 1.27 5.59
N GLY A 61 -21.88 0.20 6.25
CA GLY A 61 -21.69 -1.19 5.81
C GLY A 61 -20.37 -1.85 6.24
N GLY A 62 -19.51 -1.15 6.99
CA GLY A 62 -18.19 -1.66 7.36
C GLY A 62 -17.38 -0.75 8.26
N TYR A 63 -16.08 -0.99 8.29
CA TYR A 63 -15.08 -0.13 8.91
C TYR A 63 -14.10 0.39 7.85
N ALA A 64 -13.62 1.61 8.05
CA ALA A 64 -12.46 2.11 7.34
C ALA A 64 -11.19 1.61 8.05
N VAL A 65 -10.23 1.11 7.28
CA VAL A 65 -8.96 0.55 7.79
C VAL A 65 -7.81 1.14 6.98
N ALA A 66 -6.75 1.58 7.65
CA ALA A 66 -5.53 2.03 6.97
C ALA A 66 -4.51 0.91 6.88
N ILE A 67 -4.02 0.68 5.66
CA ILE A 67 -3.01 -0.32 5.34
C ILE A 67 -2.05 0.27 4.32
N GLY A 68 -0.74 0.27 4.63
CA GLY A 68 0.30 0.65 3.67
C GLY A 68 0.13 2.03 3.01
N GLY A 69 -0.50 2.99 3.69
CA GLY A 69 -0.80 4.32 3.16
C GLY A 69 -2.09 4.43 2.34
N PHE A 70 -2.92 3.40 2.31
CA PHE A 70 -4.25 3.40 1.70
C PHE A 70 -5.35 3.33 2.76
N ILE A 71 -6.45 4.05 2.51
CA ILE A 71 -7.71 3.86 3.24
C ILE A 71 -8.50 2.78 2.50
N THR A 72 -8.82 1.70 3.22
CA THR A 72 -9.42 0.47 2.69
C THR A 72 -10.72 0.18 3.43
N PHE A 73 -11.53 -0.72 2.87
CA PHE A 73 -12.86 -1.04 3.41
C PHE A 73 -12.95 -2.47 3.95
N LEU A 74 -13.42 -2.60 5.18
CA LEU A 74 -13.73 -3.88 5.83
C LEU A 74 -15.26 -4.03 5.97
N PRO A 75 -15.93 -4.87 5.16
CA PRO A 75 -17.37 -5.07 5.28
C PRO A 75 -17.76 -5.79 6.58
N PHE A 76 -18.94 -5.45 7.14
CA PHE A 76 -19.50 -6.14 8.32
C PHE A 76 -19.80 -7.62 8.11
N ARG A 77 -19.81 -8.09 6.85
CA ARG A 77 -20.02 -9.50 6.54
C ARG A 77 -18.88 -10.37 7.06
N TYR A 78 -17.69 -9.81 7.22
CA TYR A 78 -16.57 -10.56 7.79
C TYR A 78 -16.69 -10.56 9.32
N PRO A 79 -16.71 -11.74 9.96
CA PRO A 79 -16.84 -11.83 11.40
C PRO A 79 -15.60 -11.22 12.05
N ILE A 80 -15.78 -10.04 12.62
CA ILE A 80 -14.82 -9.43 13.51
C ILE A 80 -14.99 -10.18 14.83
N GLY A 81 -14.06 -11.08 15.14
CA GLY A 81 -14.07 -11.77 16.43
C GLY A 81 -14.14 -10.76 17.60
N PRO A 82 -14.44 -11.21 18.83
CA PRO A 82 -14.66 -10.33 20.00
C PRO A 82 -13.46 -9.43 20.37
N ARG A 83 -12.33 -9.59 19.66
CA ARG A 83 -11.18 -8.72 19.73
C ARG A 83 -10.99 -8.02 18.38
N ILE A 84 -11.35 -6.74 18.33
CA ILE A 84 -10.82 -5.73 17.38
C ILE A 84 -9.31 -5.51 17.69
N ALA A 85 -8.56 -6.56 18.04
CA ALA A 85 -7.17 -6.51 18.47
C ALA A 85 -6.22 -7.10 17.43
N SER A 86 -6.74 -7.74 16.37
CA SER A 86 -5.88 -8.09 15.24
C SER A 86 -5.61 -6.83 14.46
N ASP A 87 -4.34 -6.40 14.48
CA ASP A 87 -3.80 -5.41 13.57
C ASP A 87 -3.55 -6.01 12.18
N ARG A 88 -3.89 -7.28 11.95
CA ARG A 88 -3.64 -8.00 10.70
C ARG A 88 -4.91 -8.16 9.88
N PHE A 89 -4.80 -7.82 8.60
CA PHE A 89 -5.88 -7.86 7.62
C PHE A 89 -5.43 -8.61 6.37
N THR A 90 -6.32 -9.40 5.79
CA THR A 90 -6.06 -10.05 4.50
C THR A 90 -6.77 -9.28 3.40
N VAL A 91 -6.03 -8.97 2.33
CA VAL A 91 -6.60 -8.31 1.16
C VAL A 91 -7.47 -9.31 0.40
N VAL A 92 -8.76 -9.01 0.26
CA VAL A 92 -9.72 -9.84 -0.50
C VAL A 92 -9.67 -9.47 -1.97
N SER A 93 -9.79 -8.17 -2.24
CA SER A 93 -9.95 -7.67 -3.58
C SER A 93 -9.28 -6.32 -3.74
N ILE A 94 -8.69 -6.11 -4.92
CA ILE A 94 -8.07 -4.87 -5.34
C ILE A 94 -8.70 -4.47 -6.67
N ASN A 95 -9.25 -3.26 -6.74
CA ASN A 95 -9.71 -2.65 -7.98
C ASN A 95 -8.84 -1.43 -8.33
N PRO A 96 -7.87 -1.55 -9.25
CA PRO A 96 -6.95 -0.48 -9.61
C PRO A 96 -7.65 0.73 -10.24
N LYS A 97 -8.76 0.54 -10.95
CA LYS A 97 -9.47 1.63 -11.62
C LYS A 97 -10.15 2.59 -10.64
N LYS A 98 -10.58 2.07 -9.48
CA LYS A 98 -11.30 2.82 -8.44
C LYS A 98 -10.47 3.04 -7.18
N SER A 99 -9.21 2.59 -7.16
CA SER A 99 -8.36 2.54 -5.96
C SER A 99 -9.08 1.93 -4.75
N ASN A 100 -10.01 1.00 -5.01
CA ASN A 100 -10.80 0.37 -3.96
C ASN A 100 -10.12 -0.93 -3.53
N ILE A 101 -9.88 -1.06 -2.23
CA ILE A 101 -9.26 -2.22 -1.62
C ILE A 101 -10.20 -2.70 -0.52
N VAL A 102 -10.55 -3.98 -0.59
CA VAL A 102 -11.43 -4.63 0.39
C VAL A 102 -10.62 -5.64 1.19
N VAL A 103 -10.78 -5.62 2.51
CA VAL A 103 -10.06 -6.47 3.44
C VAL A 103 -11.01 -7.22 4.38
N TYR A 104 -10.49 -8.25 5.05
CA TYR A 104 -11.12 -8.95 6.16
C TYR A 104 -10.14 -9.31 7.27
#